data_AF-A0A918K8Y2-F1
#
_entry.id   AF-A0A918K8Y2-F1
#
_cell.length_a   1.000
_cell.length_b   1.000
_cell.length_c   1.000
_cell.angle_alpha   90.00
_cell.angle_beta   90.00
_cell.angle_gamma   90.00
#
_symmetry.space_group_name_H-M   'P 1'
#
loop_
_entity.id
_entity.type
_entity.pdbx_description
1 polymer ?
#
loop_
_entity_poly.entity_id
_entity_poly.type
_entity_poly.pdbx_seq_one_letter_code
_entity_poly.pdbx_strand_id
1 'polypeptide(L)'
;MGVEEDLAYGKKLLPWFAGFLQALYAEGLSRKTFVQYRDHLLSLGGTIIREVSLYGEYQVDPLESLRESVADDGILPDHYDQMTRAELKAFERMCRRFEKYLVESY
;
A
#
# COMPACT_ATOMS: atom_id res chain seq x y z
N MET A 1 0.76 14.23 10.82
CA MET A 1 1.84 13.75 9.93
C MET A 1 3.07 14.63 10.04
N GLY A 2 4.25 14.02 9.89
CA GLY A 2 5.56 14.64 10.04
C GLY A 2 6.21 14.43 11.42
N VAL A 3 5.72 13.48 12.22
CA VAL A 3 6.28 13.16 13.55
C VAL A 3 7.10 11.86 13.52
N GLU A 4 7.87 11.59 14.58
CA GLU A 4 8.76 10.43 14.62
C GLU A 4 7.99 9.10 14.59
N GLU A 5 6.80 9.09 15.19
CA GLU A 5 5.87 7.97 15.23
C GLU A 5 5.39 7.57 13.83
N ASP A 6 5.19 8.52 12.92
CA ASP A 6 4.84 8.24 11.52
C ASP A 6 5.93 7.42 10.83
N LEU A 7 7.19 7.82 11.03
CA LEU A 7 8.34 7.11 10.46
C LEU A 7 8.52 5.73 11.10
N ALA A 8 8.34 5.64 12.41
CA ALA A 8 8.41 4.38 13.13
C ALA A 8 7.33 3.40 12.67
N TYR A 9 6.10 3.88 12.48
CA TYR A 9 5.00 3.09 11.95
C TYR A 9 5.24 2.68 10.50
N GLY A 10 5.60 3.62 9.62
CA GLY A 10 5.85 3.35 8.21
C GLY A 10 6.96 2.33 7.96
N LYS A 11 8.01 2.32 8.79
CA LYS A 11 9.07 1.30 8.72
C LYS A 11 8.56 -0.12 8.94
N LYS A 12 7.52 -0.30 9.76
CA LYS A 12 6.91 -1.61 10.01
C LYS A 12 6.19 -2.16 8.78
N LEU A 13 5.74 -1.30 7.86
CA LEU A 13 5.07 -1.71 6.62
C LEU A 13 6.04 -2.25 5.54
N LEU A 14 7.31 -1.83 5.60
CA LEU A 14 8.30 -2.10 4.55
C LEU A 14 8.54 -3.59 4.23
N PRO A 15 8.55 -4.53 5.21
CA PRO A 15 8.74 -5.95 4.90
C PRO A 15 7.69 -6.51 3.94
N TRP A 16 6.41 -6.16 4.13
CA TRP A 16 5.33 -6.61 3.25
C TRP A 16 5.39 -5.96 1.88
N PHE A 17 5.75 -4.67 1.82
CA PHE A 17 5.91 -3.95 0.55
C PHE A 17 7.07 -4.54 -0.27
N ALA A 18 8.20 -4.78 0.39
CA ALA A 18 9.36 -5.38 -0.24
C ALA A 18 9.06 -6.81 -0.72
N GLY A 19 8.40 -7.63 0.10
CA GLY A 19 8.01 -8.99 -0.26
C GLY A 19 7.07 -9.03 -1.47
N PHE A 20 6.06 -8.17 -1.50
CA PHE A 20 5.14 -8.07 -2.63
C PHE A 20 5.85 -7.62 -3.91
N LEU A 21 6.73 -6.61 -3.83
CA LEU A 21 7.53 -6.18 -4.98
C LEU A 21 8.45 -7.30 -5.49
N GLN A 22 9.07 -8.08 -4.59
CA GLN A 22 9.89 -9.23 -4.99
C GLN A 22 9.06 -10.29 -5.71
N ALA A 23 7.84 -10.58 -5.24
CA ALA A 23 6.93 -11.50 -5.91
C ALA A 23 6.57 -11.01 -7.33
N LEU A 24 6.19 -9.74 -7.47
CA LEU A 24 5.91 -9.14 -8.77
C LEU A 24 7.11 -9.20 -9.72
N TYR A 25 8.32 -8.99 -9.19
CA TYR A 25 9.55 -9.09 -9.97
C TYR A 25 9.79 -10.52 -10.46
N ALA A 26 9.61 -11.52 -9.58
CA ALA A 26 9.76 -12.94 -9.93
C ALA A 26 8.73 -13.42 -10.96
N GLU A 27 7.53 -12.84 -10.97
CA GLU A 27 6.50 -13.09 -11.99
C GLU A 27 6.84 -12.51 -13.37
N GLY A 28 7.90 -11.72 -13.49
CA GLY A 28 8.32 -11.14 -14.78
C GLY A 28 7.47 -9.95 -15.20
N LEU A 29 6.92 -9.16 -14.26
CA LEU A 29 6.21 -7.92 -14.58
C LEU A 29 7.10 -7.01 -15.44
N SER A 30 6.49 -6.33 -16.42
CA SER A 30 7.22 -5.33 -17.20
C SER A 30 7.78 -4.24 -16.28
N ARG A 31 8.96 -3.71 -16.61
CA ARG A 31 9.58 -2.60 -15.85
C ARG A 31 8.62 -1.42 -15.65
N LYS A 32 7.83 -1.09 -16.68
CA LYS A 32 6.84 0.00 -16.63
C LYS A 32 5.77 -0.27 -15.58
N THR A 33 5.18 -1.46 -15.59
CA THR A 33 4.14 -1.86 -14.63
C THR A 33 4.69 -1.98 -13.21
N PHE A 34 5.91 -2.52 -13.06
CA PHE A 34 6.57 -2.63 -11.77
C PHE A 34 6.78 -1.26 -11.11
N VAL A 35 7.31 -0.28 -11.86
CA VAL A 35 7.49 1.09 -11.38
C VAL A 35 6.15 1.71 -10.98
N GLN A 36 5.12 1.55 -11.80
CA GLN A 36 3.78 2.04 -11.48
C GLN A 36 3.25 1.43 -10.17
N TYR A 37 3.38 0.12 -9.98
CA TYR A 37 2.89 -0.54 -8.76
C TYR A 37 3.69 -0.16 -7.53
N ARG A 38 5.01 0.01 -7.66
CA ARG A 38 5.85 0.57 -6.58
C ARG A 38 5.36 1.95 -6.18
N ASP A 39 5.09 2.83 -7.13
CA ASP A 39 4.62 4.19 -6.85
C ASP A 39 3.21 4.19 -6.22
N HIS A 40 2.34 3.26 -6.63
CA HIS A 40 1.06 3.02 -5.95
C HIS A 40 1.23 2.51 -4.51
N LEU A 41 2.19 1.62 -4.22
CA LEU A 41 2.48 1.18 -2.85
C LEU A 41 2.98 2.33 -1.97
N LEU A 42 3.80 3.21 -2.53
CA LEU A 42 4.23 4.44 -1.84
C LEU A 42 3.01 5.31 -1.47
N SER A 43 2.06 5.46 -2.40
CA SER A 43 0.81 6.18 -2.12
C SER A 43 -0.06 5.49 -1.07
N LEU A 44 -0.20 4.16 -1.14
CA LEU A 44 -0.96 3.37 -0.16
C LEU A 44 -0.36 3.52 1.24
N GLY A 45 0.96 3.37 1.38
CA GLY A 45 1.65 3.55 2.66
C GLY A 45 1.50 4.95 3.23
N GLY A 46 1.53 5.97 2.36
CA GLY A 46 1.25 7.36 2.75
C GLY A 46 -0.15 7.52 3.34
N THR A 47 -1.18 6.98 2.68
CA THR A 47 -2.56 7.02 3.16
C THR A 47 -2.72 6.28 4.48
N ILE A 48 -2.14 5.08 4.64
CA ILE A 48 -2.20 4.34 5.92
C ILE A 48 -1.59 5.16 7.05
N ILE A 49 -0.38 5.72 6.83
CA ILE A 49 0.29 6.54 7.84
C ILE A 49 -0.53 7.79 8.14
N ARG A 50 -1.16 8.41 7.13
CA ARG A 50 -2.03 9.58 7.33
C ARG A 50 -3.22 9.25 8.24
N GLU A 51 -3.93 8.16 7.97
CA GLU A 51 -5.06 7.70 8.78
C GLU A 51 -4.64 7.47 10.23
N VAL A 52 -3.57 6.69 10.43
CA VAL A 52 -3.01 6.41 11.75
C VAL A 52 -2.59 7.68 12.48
N SER A 53 -1.93 8.60 11.79
CA SER A 53 -1.49 9.89 12.34
C SER A 53 -2.66 10.79 12.72
N LEU A 54 -3.72 10.79 11.91
CA LEU A 54 -4.92 11.61 12.09
C LEU A 54 -5.71 11.17 13.34
N TYR A 55 -5.80 9.87 13.57
CA TYR A 55 -6.56 9.29 14.69
C TYR A 55 -5.70 8.92 15.90
N GLY A 56 -4.38 9.07 15.81
CA GLY A 56 -3.44 8.73 16.89
C GLY A 56 -3.35 7.21 17.14
N GLU A 57 -3.48 6.41 16.09
CA GLU A 57 -3.67 4.96 16.16
C GLU A 57 -2.38 4.15 16.02
N TYR A 58 -1.24 4.68 16.48
CA TYR A 58 0.08 4.05 16.28
C TYR A 58 0.24 2.67 16.96
N GLN A 59 -0.66 2.33 17.88
CA GLN A 59 -0.76 1.04 18.55
C GLN A 59 -1.46 -0.05 17.72
N VAL A 60 -2.20 0.31 16.66
CA VAL A 60 -2.86 -0.65 15.77
C VAL A 60 -1.80 -1.49 15.06
N ASP A 61 -2.10 -2.77 14.82
CA ASP A 61 -1.20 -3.66 14.11
C ASP A 61 -1.04 -3.17 12.65
N PRO A 62 0.18 -2.83 12.20
CA PRO A 62 0.42 -2.41 10.82
C PRO A 62 -0.03 -3.43 9.78
N LEU A 63 0.00 -4.73 10.09
CA LEU A 63 -0.49 -5.76 9.17
C LEU A 63 -2.02 -5.72 9.04
N GLU A 64 -2.73 -5.47 10.14
CA GLU A 64 -4.19 -5.32 10.14
C GLU A 64 -4.59 -4.09 9.33
N SER A 65 -3.99 -2.92 9.61
CA SER A 65 -4.24 -1.70 8.81
C SER A 65 -3.93 -1.91 7.33
N LEU A 66 -2.85 -2.64 7.01
CA LEU A 66 -2.50 -2.94 5.64
C LEU A 66 -3.55 -3.84 4.97
N ARG A 67 -4.00 -4.91 5.64
CA ARG A 67 -5.04 -5.82 5.13
C ARG A 67 -6.34 -5.08 4.88
N GLU A 68 -6.79 -4.27 5.83
CA GLU A 68 -7.98 -3.42 5.68
C GLU A 68 -7.83 -2.44 4.51
N SER A 69 -6.63 -1.88 4.33
CA SER A 69 -6.36 -0.89 3.29
C SER A 69 -6.38 -1.44 1.87
N VAL A 70 -6.17 -2.74 1.69
CA VAL A 70 -6.19 -3.40 0.38
C VAL A 70 -7.45 -4.23 0.11
N ALA A 71 -8.27 -4.46 1.14
CA ALA A 71 -9.52 -5.21 1.05
C ALA A 71 -10.53 -4.51 0.13
N ASP A 72 -11.42 -5.30 -0.47
CA ASP A 72 -12.57 -4.80 -1.26
C ASP A 72 -12.21 -3.73 -2.31
N ASP A 73 -11.23 -4.05 -3.18
CA ASP A 73 -10.64 -3.16 -4.20
C ASP A 73 -9.73 -2.04 -3.65
N GLY A 74 -9.52 -1.99 -2.34
CA GLY A 74 -8.59 -1.11 -1.64
C GLY A 74 -9.14 0.28 -1.35
N ILE A 75 -8.46 1.00 -0.46
CA ILE A 75 -8.82 2.36 -0.06
C ILE A 75 -8.56 3.38 -1.16
N LEU A 76 -9.19 4.56 -1.04
CA LEU A 76 -8.86 5.69 -1.90
C LEU A 76 -7.52 6.31 -1.47
N PRO A 77 -6.53 6.46 -2.37
CA PRO A 77 -5.28 7.12 -2.05
C PRO A 77 -5.47 8.63 -1.82
N ASP A 78 -4.59 9.26 -1.05
CA ASP A 78 -4.69 10.67 -0.62
C ASP A 78 -4.81 11.71 -1.75
N HIS A 79 -4.45 11.33 -2.98
CA HIS A 79 -4.51 12.17 -4.18
C HIS A 79 -5.42 11.61 -5.26
N TYR A 80 -6.44 10.83 -4.88
CA TYR A 80 -7.37 10.19 -5.82
C TYR A 80 -8.07 11.19 -6.75
N ASP A 81 -8.27 12.42 -6.31
CA ASP A 81 -8.89 13.52 -7.06
C ASP A 81 -8.01 14.02 -8.22
N GLN A 82 -6.70 13.81 -8.13
CA GLN A 82 -5.72 14.16 -9.15
C GLN A 82 -5.42 12.99 -10.10
N MET A 83 -5.89 11.79 -9.78
CA MET A 83 -5.68 10.59 -10.57
C MET A 83 -6.73 10.46 -11.68
N THR A 84 -6.28 10.09 -12.86
CA THR A 84 -7.17 9.66 -13.94
C THR A 84 -7.89 8.37 -13.56
N ARG A 85 -9.03 8.10 -14.20
CA ARG A 85 -9.75 6.82 -14.03
C ARG A 85 -8.87 5.60 -14.34
N ALA A 86 -7.95 5.73 -15.29
CA ALA A 86 -7.02 4.66 -15.65
C ALA A 86 -6.01 4.37 -14.52
N GLU A 87 -5.53 5.41 -13.85
CA GLU A 87 -4.63 5.29 -12.69
C GLU A 87 -5.36 4.72 -11.48
N LEU A 88 -6.58 5.17 -11.19
CA LEU A 88 -7.40 4.58 -10.11
C LEU A 88 -7.65 3.08 -10.36
N LYS A 89 -8.00 2.71 -11.60
CA LYS A 89 -8.15 1.30 -11.96
C LYS A 89 -6.83 0.52 -11.89
N ALA A 90 -5.68 1.16 -12.09
CA ALA A 90 -4.37 0.53 -11.92
C ALA A 90 -4.04 0.32 -10.43
N PHE A 91 -4.39 1.29 -9.58
CA PHE A 91 -4.29 1.21 -8.14
C PHE A 91 -5.15 0.07 -7.57
N GLU A 92 -6.45 0.01 -7.91
CA GLU A 92 -7.34 -1.09 -7.51
C GLU A 92 -6.79 -2.47 -7.92
N ARG A 93 -6.22 -2.58 -9.13
CA ARG A 93 -5.58 -3.83 -9.59
C ARG A 93 -4.35 -4.19 -8.74
N MET A 94 -3.57 -3.20 -8.31
CA MET A 94 -2.45 -3.40 -7.41
C MET A 94 -2.97 -3.87 -6.04
N CYS A 95 -3.98 -3.21 -5.46
CA CYS A 95 -4.58 -3.59 -4.18
C CYS A 95 -5.07 -5.02 -4.16
N ARG A 96 -5.88 -5.45 -5.14
CA ARG A 96 -6.35 -6.85 -5.24
C ARG A 96 -5.21 -7.87 -5.31
N ARG A 97 -4.13 -7.53 -6.03
CA ARG A 97 -2.95 -8.40 -6.11
C ARG A 97 -2.20 -8.45 -4.78
N PHE A 98 -2.13 -7.32 -4.09
CA PHE A 98 -1.48 -7.25 -2.79
C PHE A 98 -2.29 -7.98 -1.71
N GLU A 99 -3.61 -7.80 -1.69
CA GLU A 99 -4.54 -8.56 -0.85
C GLU A 99 -4.32 -10.07 -1.02
N LYS A 100 -4.33 -10.55 -2.27
CA LYS A 100 -4.04 -11.96 -2.57
C LYS A 100 -2.67 -12.39 -2.05
N TYR A 101 -1.63 -11.59 -2.28
CA TYR A 101 -0.27 -11.88 -1.78
C TYR A 101 -0.23 -11.98 -0.25
N LEU A 102 -0.93 -11.10 0.45
CA LEU A 102 -0.99 -11.12 1.91
C LEU A 102 -1.69 -12.37 2.43
N VAL A 103 -2.81 -12.80 1.83
CA VAL A 103 -3.55 -14.02 2.20
C VAL A 103 -2.72 -15.29 1.95
N GLU A 104 -1.90 -15.31 0.90
CA GLU A 104 -1.06 -16.48 0.57
C GLU A 104 0.21 -16.57 1.44
N SER A 105 0.63 -15.46 2.05
CA SER A 105 1.93 -15.36 2.74
C SER A 105 1.83 -15.22 4.27
N TYR A 106 0.68 -14.79 4.82
CA TYR A 106 0.46 -14.46 6.24
C TYR A 106 -0.98 -14.76 6.67
#